data_AF-A0A6P3WEL9-F1
#
_entry.id   AF-A0A6P3WEL9-F1
#
_cell.length_a   1.000
_cell.length_b   1.000
_cell.length_c   1.000
_cell.angle_alpha   90.00
_cell.angle_beta   90.00
_cell.angle_gamma   90.00
#
_symmetry.space_group_name_H-M   'P 1'
#
loop_
_entity.id
_entity.type
_entity.pdbx_description
1 polymer ?
#
loop_
_entity_poly.entity_id
_entity_poly.type
_entity_poly.pdbx_seq_one_letter_code
_entity_poly.pdbx_strand_id
1 'polypeptide(L)'
;MAKLRVSYEYSEAEDKSIRLGLFLIVCGILSLFILCFCWLSPTLQSLQSKPANCTVISVRRLDESFECVFTCGTDCKGTSQYPCLQIFVNNSESSSVALLHIDEQQLLLNPKCSYVPKCERDNQKMKDDVLKMQNYWIEDGSNQSFPCFFNPQRRPDDVLWQRTHDASVLLHCVLWPMVSLLVGTLIVLLTVCARSLAVRAEAIQKRKFS
;
A
#
# COMPACT_ATOMS: atom_id res chain seq x y z
N MET A 1 -42.33 36.67 31.09
CA MET A 1 -41.07 35.90 31.01
C MET A 1 -40.42 36.16 29.66
N ALA A 2 -39.49 37.11 29.59
CA ALA A 2 -38.74 37.37 28.36
C ALA A 2 -37.67 36.28 28.19
N LYS A 3 -37.85 35.42 27.18
CA LYS A 3 -36.85 34.42 26.78
C LYS A 3 -35.67 35.21 26.19
N LEU A 4 -34.62 35.41 27.01
CA LEU A 4 -33.38 36.05 26.58
C LEU A 4 -32.83 35.24 25.40
N ARG A 5 -33.06 35.72 24.16
CA ARG A 5 -32.36 35.21 22.99
C ARG A 5 -30.95 35.77 23.08
N VAL A 6 -30.08 35.04 23.75
CA VAL A 6 -28.64 35.27 23.63
C VAL A 6 -28.30 35.05 22.16
N SER A 7 -27.93 36.12 21.47
CA SER A 7 -27.45 36.03 20.09
C SER A 7 -26.18 35.18 20.14
N TYR A 8 -26.22 34.02 19.50
CA TYR A 8 -25.10 33.07 19.46
C TYR A 8 -24.12 33.55 18.39
N GLU A 9 -23.51 34.71 18.59
CA GLU A 9 -22.47 35.22 17.69
C GLU A 9 -21.13 34.59 18.06
N TYR A 10 -20.65 33.72 17.17
CA TYR A 10 -19.30 33.19 17.26
C TYR A 10 -18.30 34.30 16.96
N SER A 11 -17.16 34.31 17.68
CA SER A 11 -16.06 35.20 17.34
C SER A 11 -15.45 34.78 16.01
N GLU A 12 -14.87 35.72 15.27
CA GLU A 12 -14.15 35.45 14.01
C GLU A 12 -13.11 34.32 14.17
N ALA A 13 -12.44 34.24 15.33
CA ALA A 13 -11.46 33.19 15.62
C ALA A 13 -12.08 31.79 15.72
N GLU A 14 -13.32 31.69 16.20
CA GLU A 14 -14.01 30.41 16.36
C GLU A 14 -14.74 29.99 15.11
N ASP A 15 -15.27 30.93 14.34
CA ASP A 15 -15.80 30.63 13.02
C ASP A 15 -14.67 30.07 12.13
N LYS A 16 -13.46 30.65 12.19
CA LYS A 16 -12.26 30.11 11.54
C LYS A 16 -11.89 28.72 12.07
N SER A 17 -11.96 28.51 13.38
CA SER A 17 -11.63 27.22 14.00
C SER A 17 -12.64 26.12 13.64
N ILE A 18 -13.94 26.43 13.66
CA ILE A 18 -15.02 25.51 13.26
C ILE A 18 -14.90 25.19 11.78
N ARG A 19 -14.67 26.18 10.90
CA ARG A 19 -14.42 25.94 9.47
C ARG A 19 -13.21 25.05 9.23
N LEU A 20 -12.11 25.26 9.98
CA LEU A 20 -10.93 24.39 9.90
C LEU A 20 -11.26 22.95 10.30
N GLY A 21 -11.97 22.77 11.42
CA GLY A 21 -12.40 21.45 11.89
C GLY A 21 -13.30 20.74 10.88
N LEU A 22 -14.30 21.44 10.32
CA LEU A 22 -15.17 20.91 9.27
C LEU A 22 -14.41 20.57 7.99
N PHE A 23 -13.46 21.40 7.59
CA PHE A 23 -12.61 21.13 6.42
C PHE A 23 -11.79 19.84 6.63
N LEU A 24 -11.15 19.66 7.79
CA LEU A 24 -10.43 18.44 8.12
C LEU A 24 -11.33 17.21 8.12
N ILE A 25 -12.56 17.32 8.62
CA ILE A 25 -13.54 16.24 8.59
C ILE A 25 -13.89 15.85 7.13
N VAL A 26 -14.22 16.83 6.28
CA VAL A 26 -14.57 16.59 4.88
C VAL A 26 -13.39 15.97 4.13
N CYS A 27 -12.18 16.50 4.30
CA CYS A 27 -10.98 15.93 3.70
C CYS A 27 -10.70 14.51 4.18
N GLY A 28 -10.88 14.23 5.48
CA GLY A 28 -10.75 12.87 6.04
C GLY A 28 -11.74 11.88 5.42
N ILE A 29 -13.02 12.28 5.30
CA ILE A 29 -14.07 11.43 4.68
C ILE A 29 -13.75 11.17 3.21
N LEU A 30 -13.41 12.22 2.44
CA LEU A 30 -13.06 12.08 1.03
C LEU A 30 -11.84 11.19 0.84
N SER A 31 -10.82 11.34 1.70
CA SER A 31 -9.61 10.51 1.64
C SER A 31 -9.94 9.05 1.94
N LEU A 32 -10.76 8.77 2.95
CA LEU A 32 -11.22 7.40 3.24
C LEU A 32 -12.03 6.80 2.09
N PHE A 33 -12.89 7.60 1.47
CA PHE A 33 -13.68 7.16 0.32
C PHE A 33 -12.75 6.77 -0.83
N ILE A 34 -11.83 7.65 -1.22
CA ILE A 34 -10.83 7.38 -2.27
C ILE A 34 -10.02 6.12 -1.92
N LEU A 35 -9.54 6.00 -0.69
CA LEU A 35 -8.79 4.81 -0.25
C LEU A 35 -9.63 3.54 -0.34
N CYS A 36 -10.90 3.58 0.06
CA CYS A 36 -11.80 2.45 -0.06
C CYS A 36 -11.91 2.01 -1.53
N PHE A 37 -12.19 2.92 -2.47
CA PHE A 37 -12.29 2.53 -3.88
C PHE A 37 -10.96 2.11 -4.51
N CYS A 38 -9.87 2.82 -4.21
CA CYS A 38 -8.55 2.53 -4.79
C CYS A 38 -7.92 1.25 -4.23
N TRP A 39 -8.18 0.91 -2.96
CA TRP A 39 -7.50 -0.20 -2.29
C TRP A 39 -8.38 -1.43 -2.07
N LEU A 40 -9.71 -1.34 -2.09
CA LEU A 40 -10.56 -2.53 -1.90
C LEU A 40 -10.27 -3.59 -2.98
N SER A 41 -10.02 -3.17 -4.23
CA SER A 41 -9.73 -4.10 -5.33
C SER A 41 -8.40 -4.85 -5.20
N PRO A 42 -7.23 -4.20 -5.04
CA PRO A 42 -5.95 -4.91 -4.91
C PRO A 42 -5.84 -5.69 -3.58
N THR A 43 -6.41 -5.19 -2.49
CA THR A 43 -6.34 -5.88 -1.18
C THR A 43 -7.13 -7.17 -1.19
N LEU A 44 -8.33 -7.17 -1.78
CA LEU A 44 -9.12 -8.40 -1.97
C LEU A 44 -8.41 -9.40 -2.88
N GLN A 45 -7.71 -8.92 -3.92
CA GLN A 45 -6.94 -9.79 -4.82
C GLN A 45 -5.73 -10.43 -4.11
N SER A 46 -5.03 -9.69 -3.25
CA SER A 46 -3.92 -10.22 -2.46
C SER A 46 -4.39 -11.25 -1.41
N LEU A 47 -5.54 -11.01 -0.77
CA LEU A 47 -6.16 -11.94 0.19
C LEU A 47 -6.58 -13.28 -0.41
N GLN A 48 -6.83 -13.34 -1.73
CA GLN A 48 -7.16 -14.59 -2.41
C GLN A 48 -5.94 -15.53 -2.57
N SER A 49 -4.72 -15.02 -2.41
CA SER A 49 -3.51 -15.85 -2.47
C SER A 49 -3.36 -16.69 -1.19
N LYS A 50 -3.42 -18.01 -1.34
CA LYS A 50 -3.25 -18.94 -0.23
C LYS A 50 -1.76 -19.15 0.05
N PRO A 51 -1.32 -19.07 1.32
CA PRO A 51 0.04 -19.46 1.68
C PRO A 51 0.21 -20.97 1.46
N ALA A 52 1.31 -21.36 0.84
CA ALA A 52 1.67 -22.74 0.57
C ALA A 52 3.18 -22.95 0.77
N ASN A 53 3.63 -24.20 0.82
CA ASN A 53 5.05 -24.53 0.79
C ASN A 53 5.46 -24.91 -0.64
N CYS A 54 6.49 -24.24 -1.15
CA CYS A 54 7.05 -24.50 -2.46
C CYS A 54 8.45 -25.12 -2.33
N THR A 55 8.78 -26.05 -3.23
CA THR A 55 10.13 -26.63 -3.36
C THR A 55 10.64 -26.44 -4.78
N VAL A 56 11.91 -26.06 -4.94
CA VAL A 56 12.48 -25.88 -6.28
C VAL A 56 12.65 -27.22 -6.98
N ILE A 57 12.10 -27.34 -8.19
CA ILE A 57 12.26 -28.51 -9.05
C ILE A 57 13.41 -28.27 -10.03
N SER A 58 13.42 -27.11 -10.69
CA SER A 58 14.43 -26.80 -11.69
C SER A 58 14.62 -25.30 -11.88
N VAL A 59 15.84 -24.93 -12.22
CA VAL A 59 16.23 -23.56 -12.54
C VAL A 59 16.75 -23.56 -13.98
N ARG A 60 16.08 -22.82 -14.85
CA ARG A 60 16.39 -22.74 -16.29
C ARG A 60 16.67 -21.30 -16.67
N ARG A 61 17.79 -21.07 -17.36
CA ARG A 61 18.05 -19.79 -18.04
C ARG A 61 17.63 -19.93 -19.51
N LEU A 62 16.88 -18.98 -20.04
CA LEU A 62 16.59 -18.93 -21.47
C LEU A 62 17.67 -18.12 -22.18
N ASP A 63 17.99 -18.51 -23.41
CA ASP A 63 18.93 -17.76 -24.26
C ASP A 63 18.31 -16.46 -24.84
N GLU A 64 17.01 -16.24 -24.62
CA GLU A 64 16.31 -15.02 -24.97
C GLU A 64 16.59 -13.91 -23.95
N SER A 65 16.95 -12.73 -24.46
CA SER A 65 17.13 -11.51 -23.68
C SER A 65 15.91 -10.61 -23.77
N PHE A 66 15.53 -10.02 -22.65
CA PHE A 66 14.42 -9.08 -22.54
C PHE A 66 14.94 -7.67 -22.30
N GLU A 67 14.22 -6.68 -22.84
CA GLU A 67 14.55 -5.28 -22.65
C GLU A 67 13.90 -4.72 -21.37
N CYS A 68 14.63 -3.87 -20.68
CA CYS A 68 14.12 -3.04 -19.60
C CYS A 68 14.51 -1.57 -19.85
N VAL A 69 13.76 -0.65 -19.24
CA VAL A 69 14.00 0.79 -19.37
C VAL A 69 14.58 1.35 -18.08
N PHE A 70 15.73 2.02 -18.17
CA PHE A 70 16.34 2.75 -17.07
C PHE A 70 16.31 4.26 -17.32
N THR A 71 16.24 5.03 -16.24
CA THR A 71 16.30 6.49 -16.28
C THR A 71 17.74 6.95 -16.10
N CYS A 72 18.26 7.75 -17.03
CA CYS A 72 19.65 8.25 -16.99
C CYS A 72 19.78 9.75 -16.66
N GLY A 73 18.68 10.40 -16.29
CA GLY A 73 18.60 11.83 -15.97
C GLY A 73 17.16 12.33 -15.98
N THR A 74 16.95 13.66 -16.04
CA THR A 74 15.63 14.29 -15.95
C THR A 74 14.69 13.94 -17.11
N ASP A 75 15.21 13.60 -18.30
CA ASP A 75 14.40 13.19 -19.46
C ASP A 75 15.06 12.09 -20.32
N CYS A 76 16.06 11.40 -19.76
CA CYS A 76 16.73 10.32 -20.47
C CYS A 76 16.12 8.96 -20.11
N LYS A 77 15.64 8.24 -21.12
CA LYS A 77 15.31 6.82 -21.03
C LYS A 77 16.29 6.04 -21.89
N GLY A 78 17.05 5.15 -21.26
CA GLY A 78 17.87 4.17 -21.95
C GLY A 78 17.22 2.79 -21.87
N THR A 79 17.56 1.93 -22.82
CA THR A 79 17.19 0.52 -22.79
C THR A 79 18.41 -0.32 -22.43
N SER A 80 18.20 -1.34 -21.63
CA SER A 80 19.19 -2.36 -21.28
C SER A 80 18.57 -3.73 -21.47
N GLN A 81 19.40 -4.76 -21.63
CA GLN A 81 18.97 -6.13 -21.86
C GLN A 81 19.42 -7.05 -20.74
N TYR A 82 18.53 -7.95 -20.32
CA TYR A 82 18.81 -8.96 -19.31
C TYR A 82 18.34 -10.35 -19.78
N PRO A 83 19.05 -11.43 -19.41
CA PRO A 83 18.65 -12.79 -19.74
C PRO A 83 17.47 -13.23 -18.86
N CYS A 84 16.58 -14.07 -19.39
CA CYS A 84 15.46 -14.58 -18.62
C CYS A 84 15.85 -15.80 -17.76
N LEU A 85 15.46 -15.75 -16.48
CA LEU A 85 15.58 -16.86 -15.54
C LEU A 85 14.18 -17.40 -15.24
N GLN A 86 14.01 -18.71 -15.31
CA GLN A 86 12.79 -19.44 -14.95
C GLN A 86 13.09 -20.41 -13.82
N ILE A 87 12.37 -20.29 -12.72
CA ILE A 87 12.48 -21.14 -11.54
C ILE A 87 11.16 -21.88 -11.41
N PHE A 88 11.17 -23.18 -11.65
CA PHE A 88 10.00 -24.03 -11.52
C PHE A 88 9.99 -24.66 -10.13
N VAL A 89 8.84 -24.60 -9.48
CA VAL A 89 8.64 -25.10 -8.13
C VAL A 89 7.46 -26.06 -8.07
N ASN A 90 7.53 -27.01 -7.14
CA ASN A 90 6.39 -27.86 -6.78
C ASN A 90 5.62 -27.15 -5.68
N ASN A 91 4.34 -26.93 -5.89
CA ASN A 91 3.45 -26.37 -4.88
C ASN A 91 2.76 -27.48 -4.10
N SER A 92 2.96 -27.52 -2.78
CA SER A 92 2.31 -28.50 -1.90
C SER A 92 0.77 -28.52 -1.96
N GLU A 93 0.12 -27.38 -2.23
CA GLU A 93 -1.35 -27.29 -2.27
C GLU A 93 -1.97 -27.92 -3.53
N SER A 94 -1.32 -27.77 -4.68
CA SER A 94 -1.82 -28.27 -5.98
C SER A 94 -1.08 -29.51 -6.47
N SER A 95 0.09 -29.81 -5.88
CA SER A 95 1.06 -30.79 -6.37
C SER A 95 1.41 -30.61 -7.86
N SER A 96 1.25 -29.38 -8.38
CA SER A 96 1.57 -29.02 -9.76
C SER A 96 2.86 -28.21 -9.82
N VAL A 97 3.49 -28.29 -10.99
CA VAL A 97 4.67 -27.47 -11.33
C VAL A 97 4.18 -26.08 -11.68
N ALA A 98 4.68 -25.08 -10.97
CA ALA A 98 4.37 -23.67 -11.21
C ALA A 98 5.66 -22.86 -11.41
N LEU A 99 5.56 -21.76 -12.16
CA LEU A 99 6.64 -20.79 -12.32
C LEU A 99 6.65 -19.86 -11.10
N LEU A 100 7.81 -19.76 -10.45
CA LEU A 100 8.01 -18.86 -9.33
C LEU A 100 8.24 -17.43 -9.84
N HIS A 101 7.64 -16.45 -9.18
CA HIS A 101 7.92 -15.03 -9.37
C HIS A 101 8.24 -14.40 -8.02
N ILE A 102 9.11 -13.40 -8.00
CA ILE A 102 9.46 -12.71 -6.74
C ILE A 102 8.22 -12.08 -6.09
N ASP A 103 7.46 -11.32 -6.87
CA ASP A 103 6.28 -10.59 -6.43
C ASP A 103 5.30 -10.37 -7.59
N GLU A 104 4.13 -9.79 -7.28
CA GLU A 104 3.10 -9.52 -8.29
C GLU A 104 3.52 -8.45 -9.30
N GLN A 105 4.40 -7.51 -8.92
CA GLN A 105 4.87 -6.44 -9.79
C GLN A 105 5.80 -6.98 -10.89
N GLN A 106 6.71 -7.89 -10.56
CA GLN A 106 7.58 -8.55 -11.53
C GLN A 106 6.78 -9.46 -12.47
N LEU A 107 5.79 -10.18 -11.93
CA LEU A 107 4.88 -11.01 -12.71
C LEU A 107 4.07 -10.17 -13.74
N LEU A 108 3.67 -8.95 -13.37
CA LEU A 108 3.02 -8.03 -14.31
C LEU A 108 3.99 -7.44 -15.34
N LEU A 109 5.25 -7.22 -14.96
CA LEU A 109 6.27 -6.65 -15.83
C LEU A 109 6.73 -7.65 -16.91
N ASN A 110 7.00 -8.89 -16.52
CA ASN A 110 7.39 -9.96 -17.44
C ASN A 110 6.92 -11.33 -16.93
N PRO A 111 5.74 -11.82 -17.36
CA PRO A 111 5.20 -13.09 -16.86
C PRO A 111 5.97 -14.33 -17.33
N LYS A 112 6.92 -14.20 -18.27
CA LYS A 112 7.72 -15.33 -18.75
C LYS A 112 8.93 -15.62 -17.86
N CYS A 113 9.35 -14.66 -17.03
CA CYS A 113 10.59 -14.72 -16.26
C CYS A 113 10.31 -14.61 -14.77
N SER A 114 10.99 -15.44 -13.98
CA SER A 114 10.86 -15.49 -12.53
C SER A 114 11.47 -14.30 -11.81
N TYR A 115 12.51 -13.69 -12.40
CA TYR A 115 13.24 -12.57 -11.84
C TYR A 115 13.50 -11.51 -12.90
N VAL A 116 13.14 -10.27 -12.58
CA VAL A 116 13.52 -9.10 -13.37
C VAL A 116 14.46 -8.23 -12.52
N PRO A 117 15.75 -8.12 -12.87
CA PRO A 117 16.69 -7.27 -12.16
C PRO A 117 16.31 -5.79 -12.27
N LYS A 118 16.78 -4.99 -11.31
CA LYS A 118 16.63 -3.53 -11.37
C LYS A 118 17.35 -3.01 -12.61
N CYS A 119 16.63 -2.36 -13.50
CA CYS A 119 17.19 -1.92 -14.77
C CYS A 119 18.31 -0.89 -14.57
N GLU A 120 19.51 -1.24 -15.04
CA GLU A 120 20.71 -0.40 -15.00
C GLU A 120 21.28 -0.22 -16.41
N ARG A 121 22.20 0.74 -16.57
CA ARG A 121 22.80 1.05 -17.88
C ARG A 121 23.70 -0.07 -18.42
N ASP A 122 24.35 -0.81 -17.53
CA ASP A 122 25.34 -1.81 -17.89
C ASP A 122 24.71 -3.20 -18.06
N ASN A 123 24.62 -3.67 -19.30
CA ASN A 123 24.09 -5.00 -19.63
C ASN A 123 24.88 -6.14 -18.96
N GLN A 124 26.18 -5.96 -18.68
CA GLN A 124 26.96 -7.00 -18.02
C GLN A 124 26.54 -7.12 -16.56
N LYS A 125 26.38 -5.99 -15.86
CA LYS A 125 25.85 -5.98 -14.50
C LYS A 125 24.45 -6.60 -14.42
N MET A 126 23.60 -6.32 -15.41
CA MET A 126 22.27 -6.94 -15.52
C MET A 126 22.34 -8.47 -15.64
N LYS A 127 23.28 -8.99 -16.46
CA LYS A 127 23.53 -10.43 -16.57
C LYS A 127 24.07 -11.02 -15.27
N ASP A 128 25.00 -10.34 -14.63
CA ASP A 128 25.64 -10.78 -13.39
C ASP A 128 24.62 -10.86 -12.25
N ASP A 129 23.67 -9.92 -12.17
CA ASP A 129 22.57 -9.95 -11.20
C ASP A 129 21.64 -11.15 -11.40
N VAL A 130 21.28 -11.48 -12.65
CA VAL A 130 20.49 -12.68 -12.95
C VAL A 130 21.27 -13.95 -12.65
N LEU A 131 22.58 -13.98 -12.95
CA LEU A 131 23.44 -15.12 -12.65
C LEU A 131 23.59 -15.34 -11.14
N LYS A 132 23.71 -14.26 -10.37
CA LYS A 132 23.74 -14.32 -8.92
C LYS A 132 22.45 -14.91 -8.35
N MET A 133 21.30 -14.46 -8.86
CA MET A 133 19.99 -15.00 -8.47
C MET A 133 19.88 -16.49 -8.84
N GLN A 134 20.32 -16.86 -10.03
CA GLN A 134 20.33 -18.26 -10.45
C GLN A 134 21.18 -19.13 -9.54
N ASN A 135 22.41 -18.71 -9.22
CA ASN A 135 23.32 -19.48 -8.37
C ASN A 135 22.71 -19.66 -6.97
N TYR A 136 22.09 -18.62 -6.41
CA TYR A 136 21.37 -18.71 -5.13
C TYR A 136 20.30 -19.81 -5.15
N TRP A 137 19.47 -19.86 -6.20
CA TRP A 137 18.41 -20.89 -6.29
C TRP A 137 18.93 -22.29 -6.59
N ILE A 138 20.08 -22.42 -7.25
CA ILE A 138 20.74 -23.71 -7.49
C ILE A 138 21.38 -24.24 -6.19
N GLU A 139 22.11 -23.39 -5.47
CA GLU A 139 22.89 -23.76 -4.29
C GLU A 139 22.02 -23.91 -3.03
N ASP A 140 21.24 -22.87 -2.69
CA ASP A 140 20.46 -22.82 -1.45
C ASP A 140 19.00 -23.27 -1.66
N GLY A 141 18.42 -22.91 -2.80
CA GLY A 141 17.00 -23.10 -3.07
C GLY A 141 16.56 -24.53 -3.36
N SER A 142 17.48 -25.38 -3.86
CA SER A 142 17.16 -26.75 -4.27
C SER A 142 16.85 -27.70 -3.11
N ASN A 143 17.35 -27.40 -1.90
CA ASN A 143 17.29 -28.32 -0.75
C ASN A 143 16.28 -27.91 0.34
N GLN A 144 15.57 -26.79 0.17
CA GLN A 144 14.67 -26.26 1.21
C GLN A 144 13.27 -25.97 0.68
N SER A 145 12.26 -26.34 1.46
CA SER A 145 10.89 -25.85 1.28
C SER A 145 10.77 -24.45 1.86
N PHE A 146 10.17 -23.54 1.13
CA PHE A 146 9.97 -22.15 1.56
C PHE A 146 8.50 -21.73 1.42
N PRO A 147 8.04 -20.75 2.23
CA PRO A 147 6.69 -20.22 2.09
C PRO A 147 6.54 -19.45 0.77
N CYS A 148 5.46 -19.75 0.06
CA CYS A 148 5.07 -19.10 -1.19
C CYS A 148 3.56 -18.82 -1.19
N PHE A 149 3.09 -18.06 -2.16
CA PHE A 149 1.68 -17.68 -2.28
C PHE A 149 1.12 -18.12 -3.63
N PHE A 150 0.04 -18.90 -3.57
CA PHE A 150 -0.59 -19.49 -4.73
C PHE A 150 -2.03 -18.98 -4.90
N ASN A 151 -2.41 -18.62 -6.13
CA ASN A 151 -3.78 -18.21 -6.47
C ASN A 151 -4.38 -19.11 -7.57
N PRO A 152 -5.09 -20.18 -7.20
CA PRO A 152 -5.62 -21.16 -8.17
C PRO A 152 -6.69 -20.59 -9.10
N GLN A 153 -7.40 -19.52 -8.71
CA GLN A 153 -8.52 -19.00 -9.50
C GLN A 153 -8.07 -18.13 -10.67
N ARG A 154 -6.92 -17.47 -10.54
CA ARG A 154 -6.46 -16.48 -11.52
C ARG A 154 -5.24 -16.96 -12.31
N ARG A 155 -4.29 -17.60 -11.63
CA ARG A 155 -2.96 -17.96 -12.16
C ARG A 155 -2.56 -19.32 -11.57
N PRO A 156 -3.13 -20.43 -12.07
CA PRO A 156 -2.83 -21.77 -11.54
C PRO A 156 -1.39 -22.23 -11.85
N ASP A 157 -0.73 -21.61 -12.82
CA ASP A 157 0.62 -21.97 -13.26
C ASP A 157 1.72 -21.07 -12.66
N ASP A 158 1.36 -20.09 -11.83
CA ASP A 158 2.28 -19.13 -11.23
C ASP A 158 2.19 -19.14 -9.70
N VAL A 159 3.32 -18.95 -9.03
CA VAL A 159 3.39 -18.75 -7.58
C VAL A 159 4.29 -17.56 -7.25
N LEU A 160 3.97 -16.87 -6.16
CA LEU A 160 4.71 -15.71 -5.69
C LEU A 160 5.58 -16.09 -4.49
N TRP A 161 6.83 -15.63 -4.47
CA TRP A 161 7.69 -15.79 -3.30
C TRP A 161 7.30 -14.83 -2.17
N GLN A 162 7.02 -13.57 -2.52
CA GLN A 162 6.65 -12.51 -1.59
C GLN A 162 5.38 -11.80 -2.05
N ARG A 163 4.61 -11.26 -1.10
CA ARG A 163 3.49 -10.37 -1.42
C ARG A 163 4.02 -8.95 -1.54
N THR A 164 3.67 -8.27 -2.63
CA THR A 164 4.05 -6.87 -2.89
C THR A 164 3.37 -5.89 -1.92
N HIS A 165 2.22 -6.28 -1.35
CA HIS A 165 1.44 -5.43 -0.46
C HIS A 165 1.81 -5.71 0.99
N ASP A 166 2.64 -4.82 1.55
CA ASP A 166 2.94 -4.83 2.97
C ASP A 166 1.70 -4.33 3.74
N ALA A 167 1.19 -5.13 4.68
CA ALA A 167 0.04 -4.76 5.50
C ALA A 167 0.26 -3.45 6.28
N SER A 168 1.52 -3.07 6.48
CA SER A 168 1.94 -1.79 7.07
C SER A 168 1.50 -0.58 6.24
N VAL A 169 1.58 -0.65 4.90
CA VAL A 169 1.16 0.47 4.03
C VAL A 169 -0.34 0.70 4.15
N LEU A 170 -1.13 -0.36 4.20
CA LEU A 170 -2.58 -0.29 4.43
C LEU A 170 -2.91 0.35 5.78
N LEU A 171 -2.17 -0.02 6.83
CA LEU A 171 -2.34 0.57 8.16
C LEU A 171 -2.07 2.07 8.12
N HIS A 172 -0.96 2.50 7.52
CA HIS A 172 -0.66 3.92 7.38
C HIS A 172 -1.70 4.66 6.53
N CYS A 173 -2.16 4.06 5.43
CA CYS A 173 -3.19 4.66 4.56
C CYS A 173 -4.50 4.92 5.31
N VAL A 174 -4.95 4.02 6.20
CA VAL A 174 -6.20 4.21 6.97
C VAL A 174 -5.98 5.06 8.22
N LEU A 175 -4.82 4.96 8.85
CA LEU A 175 -4.50 5.67 10.09
C LEU A 175 -4.55 7.19 9.92
N TRP A 176 -3.94 7.74 8.87
CA TRP A 176 -3.88 9.20 8.66
C TRP A 176 -5.25 9.86 8.47
N PRO A 177 -6.15 9.35 7.60
CA PRO A 177 -7.52 9.85 7.51
C PRO A 177 -8.28 9.73 8.84
N MET A 178 -8.12 8.63 9.59
CA MET A 178 -8.76 8.47 10.90
C MET A 178 -8.27 9.49 11.92
N VAL A 179 -6.95 9.75 11.94
CA VAL A 179 -6.36 10.81 12.77
C VAL A 179 -6.89 12.18 12.34
N SER A 180 -7.00 12.46 11.03
CA SER A 180 -7.55 13.72 10.52
C SER A 180 -9.01 13.94 10.95
N LEU A 181 -9.85 12.89 10.89
CA LEU A 181 -11.23 12.92 11.39
C LEU A 181 -11.30 13.15 12.90
N LEU A 182 -10.46 12.45 13.68
CA LEU A 182 -10.40 12.59 15.13
C LEU A 182 -10.01 14.03 15.51
N VAL A 183 -8.96 14.56 14.88
CA VAL A 183 -8.50 15.93 15.13
C VAL A 183 -9.56 16.96 14.73
N GLY A 184 -10.17 16.81 13.54
CA GLY A 184 -11.23 17.71 13.08
C GLY A 184 -12.45 17.72 13.99
N THR A 185 -12.91 16.54 14.43
CA THR A 185 -14.03 16.42 15.39
C THR A 185 -13.69 16.99 16.76
N LEU A 186 -12.48 16.75 17.27
CA LEU A 186 -12.02 17.30 18.53
C LEU A 186 -12.01 18.84 18.51
N ILE A 187 -11.54 19.46 17.42
CA ILE A 187 -11.54 20.92 17.26
C ILE A 187 -12.96 21.50 17.32
N VAL A 188 -13.91 20.91 16.58
CA VAL A 188 -15.31 21.38 16.59
C VAL A 188 -15.95 21.18 17.97
N LEU A 189 -15.73 20.02 18.61
CA LEU A 189 -16.27 19.75 19.94
C LEU A 189 -15.71 20.70 21.00
N LEU A 190 -14.39 20.91 21.02
CA LEU A 190 -13.75 21.79 21.99
C LEU A 190 -14.19 23.25 21.82
N THR A 191 -14.31 23.75 20.59
CA THR A 191 -14.77 25.12 20.31
C THR A 191 -16.22 25.33 20.74
N VAL A 192 -17.11 24.39 20.42
CA VAL A 192 -18.52 24.44 20.84
C VAL A 192 -18.65 24.32 22.36
N CYS A 193 -17.91 23.41 23.00
CA CYS A 193 -17.91 23.25 24.45
C CYS A 193 -17.41 24.52 25.14
N ALA A 194 -16.27 25.07 24.72
CA ALA A 194 -15.70 26.30 25.28
C ALA A 194 -16.71 27.46 25.19
N ARG A 195 -17.40 27.61 24.05
CA ARG A 195 -18.44 28.64 23.91
C ARG A 195 -19.66 28.40 24.77
N SER A 196 -20.15 27.16 24.83
CA SER A 196 -21.29 26.84 25.68
C SER A 196 -21.01 27.13 27.16
N LEU A 197 -19.78 26.88 27.61
CA LEU A 197 -19.32 27.18 28.97
C LEU A 197 -19.19 28.69 29.20
N ALA A 198 -18.62 29.43 28.25
CA ALA A 198 -18.51 30.89 28.34
C ALA A 198 -19.89 31.56 28.45
N VAL A 199 -20.83 31.18 27.59
CA VAL A 199 -22.21 31.71 27.62
C VAL A 199 -22.91 31.38 28.94
N ARG A 200 -22.74 30.16 29.46
CA ARG A 200 -23.30 29.78 30.77
C ARG A 200 -22.67 30.57 31.91
N ALA A 201 -21.35 30.79 31.89
CA ALA A 201 -20.65 31.58 32.90
C ALA A 201 -21.12 33.04 32.91
N GLU A 202 -21.23 33.67 31.74
CA GLU A 202 -21.76 35.04 31.60
C GLU A 202 -23.20 35.16 32.11
N ALA A 203 -24.05 34.16 31.84
CA ALA A 203 -25.43 34.14 32.32
C ALA A 203 -25.51 34.00 33.85
N ILE A 204 -24.64 33.19 34.46
CA ILE A 204 -24.55 33.06 35.93
C ILE A 204 -24.06 34.35 36.56
N GLN A 205 -23.06 35.01 35.97
CA GLN A 205 -22.54 36.28 36.45
C GLN A 205 -23.64 37.37 36.41
N LYS A 206 -24.36 37.49 35.29
CA LYS A 206 -25.48 38.45 35.18
C LYS A 206 -26.59 38.21 36.21
N ARG A 207 -26.86 36.95 36.60
CA ARG A 207 -27.81 36.63 37.69
C ARG A 207 -27.30 36.97 39.09
N LYS A 208 -25.98 36.94 39.33
CA LYS A 208 -25.40 37.30 40.64
C LYS A 208 -25.34 38.81 40.88
N PHE A 209 -25.28 39.61 39.81
CA PHE A 209 -25.15 41.07 39.85
C PHE A 209 -26.46 41.81 39.53
N SER A 210 -27.58 41.10 39.44
CA SER A 210 -28.95 41.63 39.32
C SER A 210 -29.74 41.35 40.58
#